data_AF-A0A972P951-F1
#
_entry.id   AF-A0A972P951-F1
#
_cell.length_a   1.000
_cell.length_b   1.000
_cell.length_c   1.000
_cell.angle_alpha   90.00
_cell.angle_beta   90.00
_cell.angle_gamma   90.00
#
_symmetry.space_group_name_H-M   'P 1'
#
loop_
_entity.id
_entity.type
_entity.pdbx_description
1 polymer ?
#
loop_
_entity_poly.entity_id
_entity_poly.type
_entity_poly.pdbx_seq_one_letter_code
_entity_poly.pdbx_strand_id
1 'polypeptide(L)' 'MSVSITFYDGADCIGGNKILLEDNGTALMLDFGTDYKAEGMYFEKFLSFQNTFGFSDHLALRILPLLRWAHPGN' A
#
# COMPACT_ATOMS: atom_id res chain seq x y z
N MET A 1 11.70 12.41 -22.17
CA MET A 1 11.42 12.11 -20.75
C MET A 1 10.16 11.27 -20.72
N SER A 2 10.16 10.17 -19.99
CA SER A 2 9.01 9.25 -19.89
C SER A 2 8.53 9.22 -18.45
N VAL A 3 7.24 9.43 -18.27
CA VAL A 3 6.56 9.23 -16.99
C VAL A 3 6.23 7.74 -16.86
N SER A 4 6.57 7.11 -15.73
CA SER A 4 6.12 5.74 -15.40
C SER A 4 4.95 5.79 -14.42
N ILE A 5 3.98 4.90 -14.64
CA ILE A 5 2.85 4.70 -13.72
C ILE A 5 2.85 3.22 -13.36
N THR A 6 2.96 2.92 -12.07
CA THR A 6 2.89 1.56 -11.53
C THR A 6 1.71 1.44 -10.58
N PHE A 7 0.82 0.50 -10.85
CA PHE A 7 -0.30 0.16 -9.97
C PHE A 7 0.16 -0.97 -9.03
N TYR A 8 0.35 -0.65 -7.76
CA TYR A 8 0.72 -1.65 -6.75
C TYR A 8 -0.49 -2.44 -6.25
N ASP A 9 -1.67 -1.82 -6.26
CA ASP A 9 -2.94 -2.39 -5.78
C ASP A 9 -4.12 -1.52 -6.26
N GLY A 10 -5.36 -1.99 -6.09
CA GLY A 10 -6.58 -1.27 -6.47
C GLY A 10 -6.99 -1.38 -7.94
N ALA A 11 -6.19 -2.04 -8.78
CA ALA A 11 -6.51 -2.19 -10.21
C ALA A 11 -7.65 -3.19 -10.47
N ASP A 12 -7.73 -4.26 -9.67
CA ASP A 12 -8.68 -5.37 -9.82
C ASP A 12 -9.61 -5.53 -8.61
N CYS A 13 -9.68 -4.53 -7.73
CA CYS A 13 -10.51 -4.54 -6.53
C CYS A 13 -11.22 -3.19 -6.29
N ILE A 14 -12.11 -3.17 -5.29
CA ILE A 14 -12.80 -1.94 -4.87
C ILE A 14 -12.07 -1.43 -3.63
N GLY A 15 -11.61 -0.18 -3.68
CA GLY A 15 -10.71 0.38 -2.66
C GLY A 15 -9.28 -0.13 -2.83
N GLY A 16 -8.39 0.22 -1.91
CA GLY A 16 -7.03 -0.32 -1.92
C GLY A 16 -6.03 0.40 -2.81
N ASN A 17 -6.40 1.49 -3.50
CA ASN A 17 -5.52 2.09 -4.51
C ASN A 17 -4.16 2.48 -3.94
N LYS A 18 -3.11 2.07 -4.67
CA LYS A 18 -1.72 2.43 -4.42
C LYS A 18 -1.04 2.62 -5.76
N ILE A 19 -0.79 3.87 -6.12
CA ILE A 19 -0.29 4.21 -7.46
C ILE A 19 1.02 4.97 -7.30
N LEU A 20 2.07 4.46 -7.92
CA LEU A 20 3.36 5.13 -8.00
C LEU A 20 3.50 5.83 -9.35
N LEU A 21 3.74 7.14 -9.29
CA LEU A 21 4.10 7.97 -10.42
C LEU A 21 5.58 8.33 -10.29
N GLU A 22 6.39 8.08 -11.32
CA GLU A 22 7.80 8.48 -11.34
C GLU A 22 8.11 9.31 -12.58
N ASP A 23 8.85 10.40 -12.38
CA ASP A 23 9.40 11.24 -13.43
C ASP A 23 10.71 11.89 -12.99
N ASN A 24 11.75 11.76 -13.82
CA ASN A 24 13.05 12.44 -13.64
C ASN A 24 13.64 12.34 -12.21
N GLY A 25 13.61 11.14 -11.61
CA GLY A 25 14.14 10.91 -10.26
C GLY A 25 13.24 11.38 -9.12
N THR A 26 12.06 11.93 -9.44
CA THR A 26 11.00 12.24 -8.48
C THR A 26 9.98 11.10 -8.48
N ALA A 27 9.51 10.73 -7.29
CA ALA A 27 8.48 9.72 -7.10
C ALA A 27 7.34 10.26 -6.24
N LEU A 28 6.10 10.03 -6.67
CA LEU A 28 4.89 10.32 -5.92
C LEU A 28 4.11 9.03 -5.72
N MET A 29 3.91 8.64 -4.46
CA MET A 29 2.97 7.58 -4.10
C MET A 29 1.61 8.23 -3.83
N LEU A 30 0.61 7.84 -4.61
CA LEU A 30 -0.74 8.35 -4.56
C LEU A 30 -1.67 7.29 -3.94
N ASP A 31 -2.47 7.77 -2.99
CA ASP A 31 -3.40 6.98 -2.19
C ASP A 31 -2.70 5.93 -1.29
N PHE A 32 -3.38 5.56 -0.21
CA PHE A 32 -2.98 4.53 0.74
C PHE A 32 -4.23 3.77 1.22
N GLY A 33 -5.19 3.60 0.31
CA GLY A 33 -6.46 2.94 0.60
C GLY A 33 -6.29 1.48 0.98
N THR A 34 -7.29 0.95 1.66
CA THR A 34 -7.42 -0.46 2.03
C THR A 34 -8.36 -1.16 1.05
N ASP A 35 -8.04 -2.38 0.63
CA ASP A 35 -8.96 -3.22 -0.14
C ASP A 35 -10.12 -3.64 0.76
N TYR A 36 -11.34 -3.25 0.38
CA TYR A 36 -12.55 -3.54 1.16
C TYR A 36 -12.81 -5.04 1.34
N LYS A 37 -12.44 -5.90 0.38
CA LYS A 37 -12.60 -7.36 0.52
C LYS A 37 -11.64 -7.90 1.58
N ALA A 38 -10.39 -7.43 1.58
CA ALA A 38 -9.41 -7.82 2.57
C ALA A 38 -9.82 -7.32 3.97
N GLU A 39 -10.29 -6.09 4.07
CA GLU A 39 -10.80 -5.52 5.33
C GLU A 39 -11.96 -6.34 5.90
N GLY A 40 -12.95 -6.69 5.07
CA GLY A 40 -14.08 -7.53 5.48
C GLY A 40 -13.68 -8.95 5.93
N MET A 41 -12.61 -9.52 5.35
CA MET A 41 -12.12 -10.86 5.73
C MET A 41 -11.46 -10.90 7.12
N TYR A 42 -10.74 -9.83 7.50
CA TYR A 42 -9.88 -9.85 8.69
C TYR A 42 -10.39 -8.97 9.85
N PHE A 43 -11.02 -7.82 9.56
CA PHE A 43 -11.34 -6.81 10.56
C PHE A 43 -12.83 -6.75 10.95
N GLU A 44 -13.73 -7.36 10.16
CA GLU A 44 -15.16 -7.30 10.46
C GLU A 44 -15.59 -8.20 11.65
N LYS A 45 -14.79 -9.24 11.99
CA LYS A 45 -15.17 -10.22 13.03
C LYS A 45 -14.11 -10.61 14.06
N PHE A 46 -12.81 -10.37 13.83
CA PHE A 46 -11.78 -11.04 14.65
C PHE A 46 -10.64 -10.16 15.19
N LEU A 47 -10.36 -9.00 14.58
CA LEU A 47 -9.21 -8.17 14.94
C LEU A 47 -9.60 -6.71 15.06
N SER A 48 -9.31 -6.09 16.21
CA SER A 48 -9.31 -4.64 16.37
C SER A 48 -7.93 -4.08 15.97
N PHE A 49 -7.89 -3.00 15.19
CA PHE A 49 -6.63 -2.32 14.85
C PHE A 49 -5.84 -1.95 16.11
N GLN A 50 -4.62 -2.49 16.25
CA GLN A 50 -3.69 -2.08 17.30
C GLN A 50 -3.02 -0.78 16.85
N ASN A 51 -3.41 0.34 17.46
CA ASN A 51 -3.02 1.70 17.09
C ASN A 51 -1.49 1.97 17.11
N THR A 52 -0.69 1.09 17.71
CA THR A 52 0.71 1.35 18.03
C THR A 52 1.73 0.71 17.07
N PHE A 53 1.32 -0.27 16.25
CA PHE A 53 2.22 -0.97 15.29
C PHE A 53 1.62 -1.19 13.89
N GLY A 54 0.56 -0.47 13.55
CA GLY A 54 -0.17 -0.65 12.28
C GLY A 54 0.71 -0.57 11.03
N PHE A 55 1.77 0.24 11.01
CA PHE A 55 2.65 0.34 9.84
C PHE A 55 3.41 -0.95 9.54
N SER A 56 3.98 -1.61 10.56
CA SER A 56 4.72 -2.87 10.40
C SER A 56 3.79 -4.01 10.02
N ASP A 57 2.61 -4.08 10.64
CA ASP A 57 1.59 -5.09 10.32
C ASP A 57 1.06 -4.88 8.89
N HIS A 58 0.84 -3.64 8.47
CA HIS A 58 0.39 -3.33 7.11
C HIS A 58 1.46 -3.68 6.06
N LEU A 59 2.74 -3.48 6.35
CA LEU A 59 3.85 -3.94 5.50
C LEU A 59 3.91 -5.48 5.43
N ALA A 60 3.81 -6.15 6.57
CA ALA A 60 3.87 -7.62 6.66
C ALA A 60 2.69 -8.29 5.96
N LEU A 61 1.49 -7.71 6.09
CA LEU A 61 0.26 -8.19 5.45
C LEU A 61 0.11 -7.71 3.99
N ARG A 62 1.10 -6.96 3.46
CA ARG A 62 1.09 -6.35 2.12
C ARG A 62 -0.11 -5.42 1.87
N ILE A 63 -0.72 -4.92 2.94
CA ILE A 63 -1.73 -3.85 2.92
C ILE A 63 -1.07 -2.52 2.53
N LEU A 64 0.23 -2.35 2.79
CA LEU A 64 1.05 -1.28 2.23
C LEU A 64 2.04 -1.87 1.22
N PRO A 65 2.38 -1.11 0.16
CA PRO A 65 3.32 -1.59 -0.83
C PRO A 65 4.72 -1.70 -0.20
N LEU A 66 5.48 -2.75 -0.56
CA LEU A 66 6.88 -2.87 -0.15
C LEU A 66 7.71 -1.82 -0.90
N LEU A 67 7.98 -0.70 -0.24
CA LEU A 67 8.77 0.40 -0.78
C LEU A 67 10.25 0.06 -0.66
N ARG A 68 10.96 -0.08 -1.78
CA ARG A 68 12.41 -0.38 -1.78
C ARG A 68 13.23 0.70 -1.08
N TRP A 69 12.79 1.96 -1.08
CA TRP A 69 13.46 3.06 -0.38
C TRP A 69 13.30 3.02 1.14
N ALA A 70 12.30 2.29 1.66
CA ALA A 70 12.06 2.16 3.10
C ALA A 70 12.96 1.11 3.77
N HIS A 71 13.79 0.39 3.00
CA HIS A 71 14.84 -0.46 3.53
C HIS A 71 16.19 0.23 3.31
N PRO A 72 16.83 0.80 4.35
CA PRO A 72 18.16 1.38 4.24
C PRO A 72 19.18 0.24 4.18
N GLY A 73 19.36 -0.38 3.01
CA GLY A 73 20.16 -1.60 2.91
C GLY A 73 20.44 -2.14 1.51
N ASN A 74 20.36 -1.33 0.46
CA ASN A 74 20.96 -1.63 -0.86
C ASN A 74 21.26 -0.36 -1.63
#